data_AF-Z4YM95-F1
#
_entry.id   AF-Z4YM95-F1
#
_cell.length_a   1.000
_cell.length_b   1.000
_cell.length_c   1.000
_cell.angle_alpha   90.00
_cell.angle_beta   90.00
_cell.angle_gamma   90.00
#
_symmetry.space_group_name_H-M   'P 1'
#
loop_
_entity.id
_entity.type
_entity.pdbx_description
1 polymer ?
#
loop_
_entity_poly.entity_id
_entity_poly.type
_entity_poly.pdbx_seq_one_letter_code
_entity_poly.pdbx_strand_id
1 'polypeptide(L)'
;KEADANPSCAGMCRVLGDLMRTMPILSIMLGDEAALLEQKELLSNWYHFLVTRLLYSNPTVKPIDLHFYAQSSLDMFLGGESSPEPLDNILMAAFEFDIHQVIKECSIALSNWWFVAHLTDLLDHCRLLQSHNLYFGSNMREFLLLEYASGLFAHHSLWQLGVDYFDYCPELGRVSLELHIERIPLNTEQKALKVLRICEQRQMTEQVKSICKILAMKAVRNNRLGSALSWSIRAKDAAFATLVSDRFLRDYCERGCFSDLDLIDNLGSAMMLSDRLTFL
;
A
#
# COMPACT_ATOMS: atom_id res chain seq x y z
N LYS A 1 -63.97 -24.84 10.57
CA LYS A 1 -64.93 -24.52 11.66
C LYS A 1 -65.49 -25.75 12.39
N GLU A 2 -65.12 -26.99 12.02
CA GLU A 2 -65.39 -28.20 12.83
C GLU A 2 -64.12 -28.81 13.48
N ALA A 3 -62.99 -28.11 13.42
CA ALA A 3 -61.74 -28.56 14.04
C ALA A 3 -61.62 -28.16 15.54
N ASP A 4 -62.52 -27.32 16.06
CA ASP A 4 -62.42 -26.77 17.42
C ASP A 4 -63.07 -27.64 18.51
N ALA A 5 -63.65 -28.80 18.18
CA ALA A 5 -64.46 -29.60 19.12
C ALA A 5 -63.79 -30.88 19.65
N ASN A 6 -62.54 -31.18 19.28
CA ASN A 6 -61.88 -32.40 19.76
C ASN A 6 -60.43 -32.12 20.23
N PRO A 7 -60.15 -32.13 21.56
CA PRO A 7 -58.85 -31.74 22.10
C PRO A 7 -57.69 -32.65 21.67
N SER A 8 -57.96 -33.91 21.29
CA SER A 8 -56.95 -34.82 20.73
C SER A 8 -56.57 -34.45 19.29
N CYS A 9 -57.53 -33.98 18.49
CA CYS A 9 -57.31 -33.57 17.10
C CYS A 9 -56.55 -32.23 17.05
N ALA A 10 -56.89 -31.28 17.94
CA ALA A 10 -56.13 -30.04 18.12
C ALA A 10 -54.69 -30.31 18.62
N GLY A 11 -54.50 -31.30 19.50
CA GLY A 11 -53.19 -31.77 19.97
C GLY A 11 -52.34 -32.41 18.87
N MET A 12 -52.91 -33.32 18.06
CA MET A 12 -52.21 -33.91 16.90
C MET A 12 -51.88 -32.86 15.83
N CYS A 13 -52.78 -31.92 15.55
CA CYS A 13 -52.50 -30.81 14.63
C CYS A 13 -51.39 -29.88 15.15
N ARG A 14 -51.29 -29.65 16.47
CA ARG A 14 -50.16 -28.92 17.07
C ARG A 14 -48.85 -29.68 16.94
N VAL A 15 -48.84 -30.97 17.29
CA VAL A 15 -47.63 -31.79 17.18
C VAL A 15 -47.17 -31.92 15.73
N LEU A 16 -48.09 -32.12 14.78
CA LEU A 16 -47.78 -32.11 13.34
C LEU A 16 -47.29 -30.73 12.87
N GLY A 17 -47.88 -29.65 13.38
CA GLY A 17 -47.42 -28.28 13.10
C GLY A 17 -46.02 -27.99 13.62
N ASP A 18 -45.67 -28.45 14.83
CA ASP A 18 -44.34 -28.33 15.42
C ASP A 18 -43.33 -29.25 14.72
N LEU A 19 -43.75 -30.45 14.33
CA LEU A 19 -42.94 -31.38 13.53
C LEU A 19 -42.64 -30.75 12.16
N MET A 20 -43.64 -30.22 11.47
CA MET A 20 -43.45 -29.55 10.17
C MET A 20 -42.54 -28.32 10.26
N ARG A 21 -42.48 -27.62 11.39
CA ARG A 21 -41.54 -26.50 11.62
C ARG A 21 -40.11 -26.96 11.89
N THR A 22 -39.93 -28.13 12.49
CA THR A 22 -38.60 -28.68 12.85
C THR A 22 -38.00 -29.56 11.76
N MET A 23 -38.82 -30.10 10.86
CA MET A 23 -38.38 -30.96 9.75
C MET A 23 -37.33 -30.29 8.84
N PRO A 24 -37.48 -29.04 8.38
CA PRO A 24 -36.44 -28.38 7.58
C PRO A 24 -35.09 -28.27 8.30
N ILE A 25 -35.13 -28.01 9.61
CA ILE A 25 -33.93 -27.90 10.45
C ILE A 25 -33.22 -29.25 10.53
N LEU A 26 -33.98 -30.34 10.74
CA LEU A 26 -33.42 -31.69 10.78
C LEU A 26 -32.86 -32.11 9.43
N SER A 27 -33.54 -31.78 8.32
CA SER A 27 -33.04 -32.06 6.96
C SER A 27 -31.73 -31.32 6.68
N ILE A 28 -31.61 -30.05 7.11
CA ILE A 28 -30.35 -29.30 7.02
C ILE A 28 -29.24 -29.96 7.85
N MET A 29 -29.54 -30.38 9.10
CA MET A 29 -28.57 -31.05 9.97
C MET A 29 -28.13 -32.42 9.43
N LEU A 30 -28.98 -33.07 8.64
CA LEU A 30 -28.67 -34.32 7.93
C LEU A 30 -27.88 -34.08 6.62
N GLY A 31 -27.64 -32.82 6.26
CA GLY A 31 -26.86 -32.46 5.08
C GLY A 31 -27.62 -32.54 3.76
N ASP A 32 -28.96 -32.44 3.78
CA ASP A 32 -29.79 -32.42 2.58
C ASP A 32 -29.59 -31.10 1.80
N GLU A 33 -28.91 -31.18 0.66
CA GLU A 33 -28.59 -30.04 -0.21
C GLU A 33 -29.85 -29.34 -0.76
N ALA A 34 -30.93 -30.09 -1.01
CA ALA A 34 -32.18 -29.53 -1.52
C ALA A 34 -32.87 -28.69 -0.44
N ALA A 35 -32.95 -29.20 0.80
CA ALA A 35 -33.49 -28.45 1.93
C ALA A 35 -32.68 -27.19 2.25
N LEU A 36 -31.36 -27.22 2.04
CA LEU A 36 -30.49 -26.04 2.18
C LEU A 36 -30.77 -24.98 1.11
N LEU A 37 -30.97 -25.38 -0.15
CA LEU A 37 -31.30 -24.48 -1.25
C LEU A 37 -32.70 -23.87 -1.13
N GLU A 38 -33.66 -24.59 -0.55
CA GLU A 38 -34.99 -24.04 -0.24
C GLU A 38 -34.93 -22.89 0.76
N GLN A 39 -33.91 -22.87 1.63
CA GLN A 39 -33.66 -21.80 2.60
C GLN A 39 -32.66 -20.76 2.10
N LYS A 40 -32.46 -20.65 0.78
CA LYS A 40 -31.54 -19.68 0.15
C LYS A 40 -31.77 -18.25 0.61
N GLU A 41 -33.02 -17.85 0.88
CA GLU A 41 -33.33 -16.50 1.38
C GLU A 41 -32.72 -16.19 2.77
N LEU A 42 -32.51 -17.23 3.60
CA LEU A 42 -31.83 -17.09 4.90
C LEU A 42 -30.31 -17.05 4.76
N LEU A 43 -29.78 -17.57 3.66
CA LEU A 43 -28.36 -17.59 3.35
C LEU A 43 -28.02 -16.32 2.58
N SER A 44 -27.37 -15.36 3.24
CA SER A 44 -27.05 -14.08 2.61
C SER A 44 -26.12 -14.18 1.39
N ASN A 45 -25.25 -15.20 1.35
CA ASN A 45 -24.18 -15.33 0.34
C ASN A 45 -23.88 -16.81 0.03
N TRP A 46 -23.32 -17.07 -1.16
CA TRP A 46 -22.95 -18.42 -1.62
C TRP A 46 -21.88 -19.09 -0.74
N TYR A 47 -20.99 -18.31 -0.12
CA TYR A 47 -19.98 -18.86 0.79
C TYR A 47 -20.58 -19.35 2.12
N HIS A 48 -21.70 -18.77 2.59
CA HIS A 48 -22.45 -19.34 3.71
C HIS A 48 -23.08 -20.69 3.34
N PHE A 49 -23.57 -20.81 2.11
CA PHE A 49 -24.06 -22.09 1.58
C PHE A 49 -22.94 -23.13 1.48
N LEU A 50 -21.77 -22.76 0.93
CA LEU A 50 -20.59 -23.62 0.86
C LEU A 50 -20.18 -24.14 2.24
N VAL A 51 -20.02 -23.26 3.23
CA VAL A 51 -19.59 -23.64 4.58
C VAL A 51 -20.61 -24.59 5.23
N THR A 52 -21.90 -24.32 5.07
CA THR A 52 -22.97 -25.14 5.64
C THR A 52 -22.99 -26.54 4.99
N ARG A 53 -22.82 -26.61 3.67
CA ARG A 53 -22.71 -27.86 2.91
C ARG A 53 -21.49 -28.67 3.33
N LEU A 54 -20.33 -28.04 3.49
CA LEU A 54 -19.12 -28.71 3.97
C LEU A 54 -19.28 -29.21 5.40
N LEU A 55 -19.93 -28.44 6.28
CA LEU A 55 -20.10 -28.80 7.68
C LEU A 55 -21.02 -30.01 7.88
N TYR A 56 -22.19 -30.02 7.21
CA TYR A 56 -23.22 -31.04 7.44
C TYR A 56 -23.16 -32.21 6.46
N SER A 57 -22.79 -31.97 5.20
CA SER A 57 -22.80 -33.02 4.18
C SER A 57 -21.43 -33.70 4.03
N ASN A 58 -20.33 -32.94 4.10
CA ASN A 58 -18.99 -33.48 3.82
C ASN A 58 -17.89 -32.89 4.74
N PRO A 59 -17.85 -33.22 6.04
CA PRO A 59 -16.92 -32.60 7.00
C PRO A 59 -15.46 -33.03 6.82
N THR A 60 -15.18 -34.06 6.02
CA THR A 60 -13.83 -34.62 5.79
C THR A 60 -13.27 -34.26 4.41
N VAL A 61 -13.77 -33.20 3.77
CA VAL A 61 -13.30 -32.75 2.45
C VAL A 61 -11.81 -32.42 2.50
N LYS A 62 -11.07 -32.91 1.50
CA LYS A 62 -9.66 -32.59 1.35
C LYS A 62 -9.51 -31.20 0.71
N PRO A 63 -8.44 -30.46 1.03
CA PRO A 63 -8.19 -29.14 0.44
C PRO A 63 -8.22 -29.15 -1.10
N ILE A 64 -7.66 -30.18 -1.74
CA ILE A 64 -7.64 -30.34 -3.21
C ILE A 64 -9.02 -30.39 -3.87
N ASP A 65 -10.06 -30.85 -3.15
CA ASP A 65 -11.41 -30.98 -3.69
C ASP A 65 -12.26 -29.74 -3.37
N LEU A 66 -11.73 -28.80 -2.59
CA LEU A 66 -12.47 -27.64 -2.09
C LEU A 66 -12.94 -26.71 -3.22
N HIS A 67 -12.11 -26.55 -4.26
CA HIS A 67 -12.48 -25.79 -5.46
C HIS A 67 -13.74 -26.35 -6.14
N PHE A 68 -13.85 -27.68 -6.26
CA PHE A 68 -15.01 -28.32 -6.87
C PHE A 68 -16.30 -28.01 -6.09
N TYR A 69 -16.25 -28.12 -4.75
CA TYR A 69 -17.39 -27.77 -3.91
C TYR A 69 -17.72 -26.28 -3.95
N ALA A 70 -16.70 -25.41 -4.01
CA ALA A 70 -16.89 -23.96 -4.12
C ALA A 70 -17.58 -23.59 -5.43
N GLN A 71 -17.09 -24.11 -6.57
CA GLN A 71 -17.68 -23.86 -7.89
C GLN A 71 -19.12 -24.38 -7.95
N SER A 72 -19.35 -25.62 -7.53
CA SER A 72 -20.69 -26.20 -7.48
C SER A 72 -21.64 -25.37 -6.60
N SER A 73 -21.16 -24.86 -5.47
CA SER A 73 -21.96 -24.03 -4.55
C SER A 73 -22.26 -22.66 -5.13
N LEU A 74 -21.31 -22.05 -5.83
CA LEU A 74 -21.49 -20.79 -6.55
C LEU A 74 -22.52 -20.93 -7.66
N ASP A 75 -22.42 -21.97 -8.49
CA ASP A 75 -23.33 -22.24 -9.61
C ASP A 75 -24.77 -22.48 -9.12
N MET A 76 -24.94 -23.30 -8.07
CA MET A 76 -26.24 -23.57 -7.44
C MET A 76 -26.84 -22.31 -6.79
N PHE A 77 -26.02 -21.48 -6.15
CA PHE A 77 -26.49 -20.30 -5.43
C PHE A 77 -26.74 -19.10 -6.36
N LEU A 78 -25.93 -18.85 -7.38
CA LEU A 78 -26.15 -17.72 -8.29
C LEU A 78 -27.15 -18.05 -9.41
N GLY A 79 -27.35 -19.33 -9.72
CA GLY A 79 -28.35 -19.78 -10.71
C GLY A 79 -28.15 -19.19 -12.11
N GLY A 80 -26.97 -18.64 -12.42
CA GLY A 80 -26.65 -17.95 -13.67
C GLY A 80 -27.26 -16.56 -13.85
N GLU A 81 -27.99 -16.02 -12.87
CA GLU A 81 -28.69 -14.72 -13.02
C GLU A 81 -27.84 -13.51 -12.62
N SER A 82 -26.85 -13.71 -11.74
CA SER A 82 -25.96 -12.64 -11.24
C SER A 82 -24.51 -12.92 -11.62
N SER A 83 -23.81 -11.89 -12.10
CA SER A 83 -22.36 -11.98 -12.35
C SER A 83 -21.60 -12.08 -11.03
N PRO A 84 -20.55 -12.92 -10.93
CA PRO A 84 -19.72 -13.01 -9.74
C PRO A 84 -19.07 -11.67 -9.42
N GLU A 85 -19.02 -11.32 -8.13
CA GLU A 85 -18.34 -10.13 -7.65
C GLU A 85 -16.81 -10.32 -7.72
N PRO A 86 -16.01 -9.24 -7.70
CA PRO A 86 -14.55 -9.35 -7.71
C PRO A 86 -14.00 -10.21 -6.57
N LEU A 87 -14.65 -10.19 -5.39
CA LEU A 87 -14.30 -11.03 -4.25
C LEU A 87 -14.54 -12.51 -4.54
N ASP A 88 -15.58 -12.85 -5.30
CA ASP A 88 -15.89 -14.24 -5.65
C ASP A 88 -14.78 -14.83 -6.52
N ASN A 89 -14.28 -14.07 -7.48
CA ASN A 89 -13.15 -14.49 -8.31
C ASN A 89 -11.86 -14.72 -7.49
N ILE A 90 -11.60 -13.85 -6.50
CA ILE A 90 -10.47 -14.02 -5.56
C ILE A 90 -10.64 -15.29 -4.73
N LEU A 91 -11.84 -15.53 -4.19
CA LEU A 91 -12.13 -16.72 -3.40
C LEU A 91 -12.02 -18.00 -4.22
N MET A 92 -12.52 -18.00 -5.46
CA MET A 92 -12.41 -19.14 -6.37
C MET A 92 -10.95 -19.50 -6.66
N ALA A 93 -10.11 -18.50 -6.96
CA ALA A 93 -8.68 -18.70 -7.15
C ALA A 93 -7.99 -19.21 -5.87
N ALA A 94 -8.40 -18.70 -4.69
CA ALA A 94 -7.88 -19.15 -3.41
C ALA A 94 -8.25 -20.62 -3.12
N PHE A 95 -9.47 -21.04 -3.44
CA PHE A 95 -9.90 -22.44 -3.30
C PHE A 95 -9.21 -23.39 -4.29
N GLU A 96 -8.78 -22.88 -5.45
CA GLU A 96 -7.95 -23.61 -6.42
C GLU A 96 -6.47 -23.68 -6.01
N PHE A 97 -6.07 -22.97 -4.96
CA PHE A 97 -4.67 -22.76 -4.57
C PHE A 97 -3.83 -22.06 -5.63
N ASP A 98 -4.44 -21.31 -6.57
CA ASP A 98 -3.72 -20.47 -7.52
C ASP A 98 -3.37 -19.11 -6.89
N ILE A 99 -2.21 -19.09 -6.24
CA ILE A 99 -1.68 -17.91 -5.56
C ILE A 99 -1.43 -16.75 -6.53
N HIS A 100 -0.99 -17.03 -7.76
CA HIS A 100 -0.67 -15.99 -8.74
C HIS A 100 -1.94 -15.26 -9.20
N GLN A 101 -3.02 -16.02 -9.43
CA GLN A 101 -4.31 -15.46 -9.78
C GLN A 101 -4.90 -14.67 -8.60
N VAL A 102 -4.77 -15.15 -7.35
CA VAL A 102 -5.18 -14.38 -6.15
C VAL A 102 -4.48 -13.03 -6.07
N ILE A 103 -3.16 -12.99 -6.26
CA ILE A 103 -2.36 -11.75 -6.23
C ILE A 103 -2.84 -10.78 -7.32
N LYS A 104 -3.07 -11.28 -8.54
CA LYS A 104 -3.53 -10.48 -9.66
C LYS A 104 -4.92 -9.89 -9.44
N GLU A 105 -5.90 -10.72 -9.05
CA GLU A 105 -7.27 -10.26 -8.82
C GLU A 105 -7.34 -9.30 -7.63
N CYS A 106 -6.58 -9.56 -6.56
CA CYS A 106 -6.46 -8.61 -5.44
C CYS A 106 -5.88 -7.27 -5.89
N SER A 107 -4.92 -7.25 -6.82
CA SER A 107 -4.33 -6.00 -7.33
C SER A 107 -5.32 -5.15 -8.10
N ILE A 108 -6.30 -5.78 -8.75
CA ILE A 108 -7.33 -5.11 -9.55
C ILE A 108 -8.49 -4.67 -8.65
N ALA A 109 -8.94 -5.57 -7.77
CA ALA A 109 -10.09 -5.34 -6.91
C ALA A 109 -9.79 -4.39 -5.74
N LEU A 110 -8.62 -4.53 -5.13
CA LEU A 110 -8.18 -3.70 -4.01
C LEU A 110 -7.32 -2.57 -4.57
N SER A 111 -7.90 -1.37 -4.66
CA SER A 111 -7.25 -0.16 -5.17
C SER A 111 -5.97 0.25 -4.42
N ASN A 112 -5.63 -0.42 -3.32
CA ASN A 112 -4.44 -0.18 -2.53
C ASN A 112 -3.48 -1.38 -2.62
N TRP A 113 -2.27 -1.11 -3.10
CA TRP A 113 -1.15 -2.06 -3.19
C TRP A 113 -0.71 -2.64 -1.83
N TRP A 114 -1.12 -2.06 -0.70
CA TRP A 114 -0.76 -2.54 0.64
C TRP A 114 -1.03 -4.03 0.82
N PHE A 115 -2.26 -4.48 0.56
CA PHE A 115 -2.64 -5.87 0.83
C PHE A 115 -1.83 -6.83 -0.03
N VAL A 116 -1.71 -6.52 -1.34
CA VAL A 116 -0.99 -7.37 -2.28
C VAL A 116 0.50 -7.42 -1.98
N ALA A 117 1.11 -6.29 -1.65
CA ALA A 117 2.53 -6.23 -1.31
C ALA A 117 2.85 -7.06 -0.06
N HIS A 118 2.03 -6.94 1.00
CA HIS A 118 2.25 -7.67 2.26
C HIS A 118 1.85 -9.14 2.18
N LEU A 119 0.79 -9.47 1.44
CA LEU A 119 0.41 -10.85 1.18
C LEU A 119 1.53 -11.56 0.40
N THR A 120 2.04 -10.94 -0.65
CA THR A 120 3.14 -11.50 -1.45
C THR A 120 4.41 -11.62 -0.62
N ASP A 121 4.74 -10.61 0.20
CA ASP A 121 5.87 -10.67 1.12
C ASP A 121 5.73 -11.84 2.11
N LEU A 122 4.56 -12.03 2.72
CA LEU A 122 4.29 -13.14 3.64
C LEU A 122 4.42 -14.51 2.94
N LEU A 123 3.87 -14.63 1.73
CA LEU A 123 3.90 -15.88 0.95
C LEU A 123 5.34 -16.24 0.52
N ASP A 124 6.16 -15.25 0.20
CA ASP A 124 7.58 -15.43 -0.11
C ASP A 124 8.37 -15.90 1.11
N HIS A 125 8.12 -15.30 2.29
CA HIS A 125 8.72 -15.77 3.55
C HIS A 125 8.30 -17.20 3.93
N CYS A 126 7.07 -17.59 3.58
CA CYS A 126 6.58 -18.96 3.71
C CYS A 126 7.13 -19.93 2.66
N ARG A 127 7.94 -19.44 1.69
CA ARG A 127 8.49 -20.21 0.55
C ARG A 127 7.42 -20.86 -0.34
N LEU A 128 6.24 -20.26 -0.39
CA LEU A 128 5.12 -20.71 -1.22
C LEU A 128 5.21 -20.12 -2.64
N LEU A 129 5.94 -19.01 -2.80
CA LEU A 129 6.21 -18.41 -4.11
C LEU A 129 7.56 -18.91 -4.63
N GLN A 130 7.59 -19.32 -5.90
CA GLN A 130 8.85 -19.56 -6.60
C GLN A 130 9.40 -18.21 -7.07
N SER A 131 10.64 -17.90 -6.69
CA SER A 131 11.36 -16.72 -7.13
C SER A 131 11.76 -16.84 -8.61
N HIS A 132 10.80 -16.65 -9.52
CA HIS A 132 11.12 -16.38 -10.91
C HIS A 132 11.37 -14.88 -11.08
N ASN A 133 12.54 -14.55 -11.61
CA ASN A 133 12.83 -13.18 -12.02
C ASN A 133 11.89 -12.83 -13.18
N LEU A 134 11.19 -11.71 -13.04
CA LEU A 134 10.42 -11.14 -14.13
C LEU A 134 11.39 -10.70 -15.24
N TYR A 135 10.89 -10.56 -16.48
CA TYR A 135 11.68 -10.09 -17.62
C TYR A 135 12.36 -8.73 -17.40
N PHE A 136 11.93 -7.97 -16.39
CA PHE A 136 12.46 -6.68 -15.99
C PHE A 136 13.52 -6.72 -14.87
N GLY A 137 13.98 -7.91 -14.47
CA GLY A 137 15.13 -8.07 -13.58
C GLY A 137 14.84 -8.01 -12.08
N SER A 138 13.57 -7.84 -11.67
CA SER A 138 13.15 -7.96 -10.26
C SER A 138 12.28 -9.20 -10.04
N ASN A 139 12.19 -9.62 -8.77
CA ASN A 139 11.23 -10.63 -8.37
C ASN A 139 9.82 -10.00 -8.19
N MET A 140 8.77 -10.81 -8.28
CA MET A 140 7.37 -10.36 -8.15
C MET A 140 7.13 -9.62 -6.82
N ARG A 141 7.75 -10.11 -5.74
CA ARG A 141 7.67 -9.52 -4.40
C ARG A 141 8.20 -8.08 -4.39
N GLU A 142 9.40 -7.87 -4.93
CA GLU A 142 10.07 -6.59 -5.00
C GLU A 142 9.28 -5.64 -5.88
N PHE A 143 8.78 -6.08 -7.04
CA PHE A 143 7.91 -5.26 -7.88
C PHE A 143 6.71 -4.70 -7.08
N LEU A 144 5.98 -5.55 -6.37
CA LEU A 144 4.81 -5.13 -5.60
C LEU A 144 5.16 -4.23 -4.40
N LEU A 145 6.29 -4.48 -3.74
CA LEU A 145 6.79 -3.62 -2.67
C LEU A 145 7.19 -2.23 -3.19
N LEU A 146 7.81 -2.16 -4.38
CA LEU A 146 8.18 -0.90 -5.02
C LEU A 146 6.95 -0.08 -5.44
N GLU A 147 5.91 -0.72 -5.99
CA GLU A 147 4.65 -0.05 -6.33
C GLU A 147 3.96 0.50 -5.07
N TYR A 148 3.93 -0.29 -3.99
CA TYR A 148 3.40 0.16 -2.71
C TYR A 148 4.20 1.33 -2.12
N ALA A 149 5.53 1.23 -2.11
CA ALA A 149 6.42 2.29 -1.64
C ALA A 149 6.24 3.59 -2.45
N SER A 150 6.11 3.46 -3.78
CA SER A 150 5.84 4.60 -4.67
C SER A 150 4.49 5.26 -4.35
N GLY A 151 3.46 4.47 -4.03
CA GLY A 151 2.18 4.97 -3.52
C GLY A 151 2.30 5.73 -2.19
N LEU A 152 3.15 5.27 -1.27
CA LEU A 152 3.42 5.98 -0.01
C LEU A 152 4.10 7.34 -0.21
N PHE A 153 4.96 7.46 -1.22
CA PHE A 153 5.62 8.73 -1.57
C PHE A 153 4.66 9.80 -2.07
N ALA A 154 3.52 9.41 -2.68
CA ALA A 154 2.49 10.36 -3.06
C ALA A 154 1.83 11.03 -1.84
N HIS A 155 1.86 10.38 -0.67
CA HIS A 155 1.24 10.90 0.54
C HIS A 155 2.20 11.78 1.36
N HIS A 156 1.70 12.94 1.79
CA HIS A 156 2.50 13.99 2.44
C HIS A 156 3.20 13.58 3.76
N SER A 157 2.63 12.63 4.51
CA SER A 157 3.15 12.16 5.79
C SER A 157 3.82 10.78 5.74
N LEU A 158 3.55 9.96 4.71
CA LEU A 158 3.97 8.56 4.67
C LEU A 158 5.24 8.32 3.86
N TRP A 159 5.74 9.32 3.14
CA TRP A 159 6.95 9.19 2.34
C TRP A 159 8.17 8.67 3.13
N GLN A 160 8.27 8.97 4.43
CA GLN A 160 9.35 8.45 5.27
C GLN A 160 9.30 6.93 5.40
N LEU A 161 8.09 6.39 5.62
CA LEU A 161 7.87 4.95 5.63
C LEU A 161 8.18 4.34 4.26
N GLY A 162 7.84 5.05 3.17
CA GLY A 162 8.20 4.63 1.82
C GLY A 162 9.71 4.46 1.63
N VAL A 163 10.54 5.32 2.25
CA VAL A 163 12.01 5.20 2.19
C VAL A 163 12.45 3.86 2.80
N ASP A 164 11.88 3.49 3.95
CA ASP A 164 12.22 2.24 4.64
C ASP A 164 11.84 1.01 3.81
N TYR A 165 10.73 1.07 3.06
CA TYR A 165 10.37 0.02 2.09
C TYR A 165 11.37 -0.09 0.94
N PHE A 166 11.83 1.04 0.40
CA PHE A 166 12.83 1.03 -0.66
C PHE A 166 14.16 0.43 -0.18
N ASP A 167 14.57 0.68 1.06
CA ASP A 167 15.80 0.11 1.62
C ASP A 167 15.73 -1.42 1.76
N TYR A 168 14.52 -1.98 1.94
CA TYR A 168 14.32 -3.42 2.06
C TYR A 168 14.30 -4.15 0.70
N CYS A 169 14.26 -3.40 -0.41
CA CYS A 169 14.27 -3.94 -1.77
C CYS A 169 15.72 -4.11 -2.28
N PRO A 170 16.15 -5.34 -2.64
CA PRO A 170 17.56 -5.65 -2.88
C PRO A 170 18.12 -5.14 -4.22
N GLU A 171 17.34 -5.16 -5.31
CA GLU A 171 17.83 -4.91 -6.67
C GLU A 171 17.54 -3.47 -7.12
N LEU A 172 16.27 -3.09 -7.09
CA LEU A 172 15.77 -1.82 -7.66
C LEU A 172 15.42 -0.77 -6.60
N GLY A 173 15.51 -1.11 -5.32
CA GLY A 173 15.16 -0.23 -4.19
C GLY A 173 15.90 1.10 -4.23
N ARG A 174 17.24 1.06 -4.33
CA ARG A 174 18.08 2.26 -4.33
C ARG A 174 17.80 3.19 -5.51
N VAL A 175 17.77 2.64 -6.73
CA VAL A 175 17.53 3.43 -7.95
C VAL A 175 16.14 4.07 -7.89
N SER A 176 15.14 3.32 -7.41
CA SER A 176 13.78 3.84 -7.23
C SER A 176 13.71 4.96 -6.20
N LEU A 177 14.40 4.81 -5.06
CA LEU A 177 14.50 5.85 -4.04
C LEU A 177 15.14 7.13 -4.58
N GLU A 178 16.23 7.01 -5.35
CA GLU A 178 16.92 8.13 -5.98
C GLU A 178 16.01 8.95 -6.90
N LEU A 179 15.10 8.29 -7.63
CA LEU A 179 14.12 8.96 -8.51
C LEU A 179 12.96 9.61 -7.74
N HIS A 180 12.51 8.99 -6.64
CA HIS A 180 11.35 9.47 -5.89
C HIS A 180 11.70 10.59 -4.91
N ILE A 181 12.91 10.59 -4.34
CA ILE A 181 13.31 11.56 -3.32
C ILE A 181 13.33 13.00 -3.86
N GLU A 182 13.72 13.19 -5.13
CA GLU A 182 13.78 14.51 -5.77
C GLU A 182 12.40 15.10 -6.02
N ARG A 183 11.36 14.26 -6.07
CA ARG A 183 9.97 14.67 -6.33
C ARG A 183 9.22 15.12 -5.08
N ILE A 184 9.81 14.94 -3.90
CA ILE A 184 9.16 15.31 -2.63
C ILE A 184 8.95 16.83 -2.59
N PRO A 185 7.71 17.33 -2.36
CA PRO A 185 7.48 18.76 -2.26
C PRO A 185 8.14 19.32 -0.99
N LEU A 186 9.14 20.19 -1.20
CA LEU A 186 9.93 20.87 -0.16
C LEU A 186 9.27 22.22 0.24
N ASN A 187 8.16 22.12 0.96
CA ASN A 187 7.37 23.29 1.38
C ASN A 187 7.99 24.01 2.58
N THR A 188 8.65 23.27 3.48
CA THR A 188 9.25 23.80 4.71
C THR A 188 10.72 23.42 4.81
N GLU A 189 11.50 24.28 5.46
CA GLU A 189 12.93 24.06 5.71
C GLU A 189 13.18 22.81 6.58
N GLN A 190 12.34 22.57 7.58
CA GLN A 190 12.40 21.35 8.39
C GLN A 190 12.23 20.08 7.57
N LYS A 191 11.32 20.09 6.58
CA LYS A 191 11.12 18.93 5.69
C LYS A 191 12.33 18.73 4.80
N ALA A 192 12.91 19.81 4.27
CA ALA A 192 14.16 19.76 3.50
C ALA A 192 15.32 19.16 4.30
N LEU A 193 15.53 19.61 5.55
CA LEU A 193 16.57 19.07 6.43
C LEU A 193 16.37 17.58 6.72
N LYS A 194 15.12 17.14 6.90
CA LYS A 194 14.80 15.70 7.08
C LYS A 194 15.16 14.88 5.84
N VAL A 195 14.78 15.36 4.65
CA VAL A 195 15.11 14.68 3.38
C VAL A 195 16.64 14.60 3.20
N LEU A 196 17.36 15.71 3.44
CA LEU A 196 18.82 15.72 3.32
C LEU A 196 19.50 14.77 4.29
N ARG A 197 19.03 14.69 5.55
CA ARG A 197 19.55 13.73 6.52
C ARG A 197 19.37 12.29 6.05
N ILE A 198 18.22 11.96 5.47
CA ILE A 198 17.92 10.64 4.91
C ILE A 198 18.89 10.31 3.76
N CYS A 199 19.12 11.26 2.86
CA CYS A 199 20.07 11.11 1.75
C CYS A 199 21.53 10.97 2.23
N GLU A 200 21.95 11.76 3.23
CA GLU A 200 23.30 11.72 3.81
C GLU A 200 23.57 10.38 4.50
N GLN A 201 22.60 9.86 5.26
CA GLN A 201 22.69 8.53 5.88
C GLN A 201 22.89 7.40 4.85
N ARG A 202 22.35 7.58 3.64
CA ARG A 202 22.41 6.60 2.54
C ARG A 202 23.47 6.92 1.48
N GLN A 203 24.36 7.87 1.75
CA GLN A 203 25.44 8.29 0.83
C GLN A 203 24.96 8.71 -0.57
N MET A 204 23.76 9.28 -0.66
CA MET A 204 23.15 9.76 -1.90
C MET A 204 23.67 11.17 -2.26
N THR A 205 24.96 11.28 -2.58
CA THR A 205 25.64 12.59 -2.71
C THR A 205 25.09 13.44 -3.85
N GLU A 206 24.68 12.83 -4.96
CA GLU A 206 24.14 13.57 -6.11
C GLU A 206 22.76 14.16 -5.81
N GLN A 207 21.91 13.40 -5.11
CA GLN A 207 20.60 13.88 -4.67
C GLN A 207 20.73 14.98 -3.62
N VAL A 208 21.69 14.89 -2.70
CA VAL A 208 22.00 15.98 -1.75
C VAL A 208 22.38 17.26 -2.49
N LYS A 209 23.27 17.19 -3.49
CA LYS A 209 23.65 18.35 -4.31
C LYS A 209 22.45 18.93 -5.07
N SER A 210 21.67 18.07 -5.73
CA SER A 210 20.47 18.43 -6.49
C SER A 210 19.45 19.17 -5.63
N ILE A 211 19.10 18.59 -4.47
CA ILE A 211 18.14 19.17 -3.52
C ILE A 211 18.65 20.50 -2.97
N CYS A 212 19.91 20.56 -2.52
CA CYS A 212 20.51 21.80 -2.01
C CYS A 212 20.50 22.91 -3.08
N LYS A 213 20.77 22.58 -4.35
CA LYS A 213 20.73 23.54 -5.46
C LYS A 213 19.32 24.10 -5.70
N ILE A 214 18.29 23.24 -5.65
CA ILE A 214 16.89 23.67 -5.77
C ILE A 214 16.51 24.61 -4.63
N LEU A 215 16.89 24.27 -3.39
CA LEU A 215 16.63 25.10 -2.20
C LEU A 215 17.36 26.44 -2.26
N ALA A 216 18.62 26.44 -2.70
CA ALA A 216 19.42 27.64 -2.89
C ALA A 216 18.75 28.59 -3.91
N MET A 217 18.34 28.06 -5.08
CA MET A 217 17.60 28.85 -6.08
C MET A 217 16.28 29.41 -5.55
N LYS A 218 15.52 28.62 -4.77
CA LYS A 218 14.26 29.06 -4.14
C LYS A 218 14.52 30.19 -3.12
N ALA A 219 15.59 30.10 -2.34
CA ALA A 219 15.97 31.13 -1.38
C ALA A 219 16.41 32.43 -2.08
N VAL A 220 17.18 32.35 -3.17
CA VAL A 220 17.55 33.51 -4.01
C VAL A 220 16.31 34.20 -4.58
N ARG A 221 15.31 33.44 -5.06
CA ARG A 221 14.04 34.00 -5.56
C ARG A 221 13.24 34.71 -4.48
N ASN A 222 13.29 34.22 -3.24
CA ASN A 222 12.62 34.83 -2.08
C ASN A 222 13.44 35.95 -1.42
N ASN A 223 14.54 36.39 -2.05
CA ASN A 223 15.46 37.42 -1.55
C ASN A 223 16.06 37.11 -0.16
N ARG A 224 16.19 35.82 0.19
CA ARG A 224 16.85 35.33 1.41
C ARG A 224 18.27 34.88 1.06
N LEU A 225 19.20 35.83 1.01
CA LEU A 225 20.56 35.57 0.54
C LEU A 225 21.35 34.70 1.52
N GLY A 226 21.19 34.86 2.84
CA GLY A 226 21.91 34.04 3.83
C GLY A 226 21.52 32.57 3.76
N SER A 227 20.22 32.27 3.64
CA SER A 227 19.76 30.90 3.41
C SER A 227 20.27 30.33 2.09
N ALA A 228 20.28 31.13 1.01
CA ALA A 228 20.81 30.70 -0.28
C ALA A 228 22.29 30.33 -0.23
N LEU A 229 23.09 31.10 0.52
CA LEU A 229 24.51 30.84 0.73
C LEU A 229 24.75 29.57 1.55
N SER A 230 23.97 29.38 2.63
CA SER A 230 24.05 28.16 3.44
C SER A 230 23.75 26.90 2.61
N TRP A 231 22.73 26.93 1.77
CA TRP A 231 22.40 25.82 0.87
C TRP A 231 23.45 25.58 -0.23
N SER A 232 24.06 26.64 -0.78
CA SER A 232 25.08 26.51 -1.84
C SER A 232 26.38 25.90 -1.33
N ILE A 233 26.78 26.26 -0.10
CA ILE A 233 27.90 25.67 0.60
C ILE A 233 27.67 24.18 0.85
N ARG A 234 26.47 23.81 1.32
CA ARG A 234 26.12 22.41 1.54
C ARG A 234 26.08 21.61 0.23
N ALA A 235 25.67 22.24 -0.88
CA ALA A 235 25.75 21.65 -2.22
C ALA A 235 27.20 21.51 -2.73
N LYS A 236 28.18 22.14 -2.09
CA LYS A 236 29.56 22.31 -2.57
C LYS A 236 29.63 22.91 -3.99
N ASP A 237 28.69 23.79 -4.33
CA ASP A 237 28.63 24.46 -5.63
C ASP A 237 29.37 25.81 -5.54
N ALA A 238 30.67 25.80 -5.85
CA ALA A 238 31.52 26.99 -5.79
C ALA A 238 31.06 28.12 -6.73
N ALA A 239 30.53 27.77 -7.91
CA ALA A 239 30.08 28.75 -8.88
C ALA A 239 28.80 29.46 -8.38
N PHE A 240 27.84 28.69 -7.86
CA PHE A 240 26.63 29.26 -7.29
C PHE A 240 26.91 30.04 -6.00
N ALA A 241 27.84 29.56 -5.16
CA ALA A 241 28.28 30.28 -3.97
C ALA A 241 28.88 31.65 -4.33
N THR A 242 29.73 31.71 -5.36
CA THR A 242 30.30 32.96 -5.90
C THR A 242 29.21 33.93 -6.36
N LEU A 243 28.20 33.44 -7.10
CA LEU A 243 27.08 34.25 -7.57
C LEU A 243 26.27 34.87 -6.41
N VAL A 244 26.04 34.09 -5.33
CA VAL A 244 25.33 34.58 -4.15
C VAL A 244 26.19 35.60 -3.39
N SER A 245 27.50 35.37 -3.25
CA SER A 245 28.44 36.31 -2.64
C SER A 245 28.51 37.64 -3.39
N ASP A 246 28.57 37.62 -4.73
CA ASP A 246 28.56 38.85 -5.55
C ASP A 246 27.27 39.65 -5.37
N ARG A 247 26.13 38.97 -5.16
CA ARG A 247 24.85 39.62 -4.87
C ARG A 247 24.81 40.23 -3.46
N PHE A 248 25.43 39.58 -2.47
CA PHE A 248 25.63 40.16 -1.14
C PHE A 248 26.49 41.43 -1.19
N LEU A 249 27.61 41.40 -1.91
CA LEU A 249 28.47 42.57 -2.07
C LEU A 249 27.75 43.73 -2.74
N ARG A 250 26.90 43.46 -3.74
CA ARG A 250 26.11 44.50 -4.40
C ARG A 250 25.09 45.13 -3.46
N ASP A 251 24.36 44.32 -2.68
CA ASP A 251 23.39 44.82 -1.70
C ASP A 251 24.09 45.64 -0.61
N TYR A 252 25.30 45.24 -0.21
CA TYR A 252 26.14 46.03 0.69
C TYR A 252 26.57 47.37 0.08
N CYS A 253 27.00 47.40 -1.18
CA CYS A 253 27.34 48.65 -1.87
C CYS A 253 26.14 49.62 -1.97
N GLU A 254 24.92 49.10 -2.08
CA GLU A 254 23.70 49.91 -2.21
C GLU A 254 23.15 50.39 -0.85
N ARG A 255 23.21 49.55 0.20
CA ARG A 255 22.59 49.83 1.51
C ARG A 255 23.57 50.25 2.61
N GLY A 256 24.86 49.91 2.45
CA GLY A 256 25.90 50.13 3.46
C GLY A 256 25.84 49.20 4.68
N CYS A 257 24.99 48.17 4.67
CA CYS A 257 24.88 47.19 5.75
C CYS A 257 24.56 45.78 5.21
N PHE A 258 24.96 44.74 5.96
CA PHE A 258 24.60 43.36 5.64
C PHE A 258 23.29 42.98 6.31
N SER A 259 22.42 42.29 5.56
CA SER A 259 21.13 41.81 6.07
C SER A 259 21.25 40.58 6.98
N ASP A 260 22.26 39.72 6.76
CA ASP A 260 22.43 38.41 7.41
C ASP A 260 23.88 38.20 7.94
N LEU A 261 24.39 39.13 8.75
CA LEU A 261 25.78 39.13 9.27
C LEU A 261 26.12 37.87 10.07
N ASP A 262 25.21 37.41 10.93
CA ASP A 262 25.40 36.21 11.77
C ASP A 262 25.65 34.94 10.94
N LEU A 263 25.08 34.84 9.74
CA LEU A 263 25.28 33.69 8.86
C LEU A 263 26.64 33.72 8.17
N ILE A 264 27.18 34.91 7.92
CA ILE A 264 28.50 35.12 7.31
C ILE A 264 29.59 34.83 8.36
N ASP A 265 29.42 35.34 9.59
CA ASP A 265 30.38 35.14 10.68
C ASP A 265 30.53 33.66 11.08
N ASN A 266 29.51 32.84 10.86
CA ASN A 266 29.51 31.41 11.19
C ASN A 266 29.93 30.48 10.04
N LEU A 267 30.49 31.00 8.94
CA LEU A 267 30.90 30.20 7.78
C LEU A 267 32.13 29.31 8.02
N GLY A 268 33.04 29.70 8.92
CA GLY A 268 34.22 28.92 9.28
C GLY A 268 35.02 28.44 8.06
N SER A 269 35.31 27.13 7.98
CA SER A 269 36.07 26.55 6.86
C SER A 269 35.34 26.57 5.51
N ALA A 270 34.03 26.88 5.48
CA ALA A 270 33.27 26.98 4.25
C ALA A 270 33.61 28.21 3.40
N MET A 271 34.28 29.21 3.97
CA MET A 271 34.78 30.38 3.23
C MET A 271 35.74 29.97 2.11
N MET A 272 36.51 28.89 2.31
CA MET A 272 37.47 28.37 1.34
C MET A 272 36.81 27.75 0.08
N LEU A 273 35.47 27.70 0.01
CA LEU A 273 34.75 27.17 -1.15
C LEU A 273 34.83 28.10 -2.37
N SER A 274 35.00 29.42 -2.16
CA SER A 274 35.15 30.41 -3.24
C SER A 274 35.95 31.61 -2.77
N ASP A 275 36.84 32.11 -3.62
CA ASP A 275 37.65 33.30 -3.36
C ASP A 275 36.79 34.53 -3.03
N ARG A 276 35.58 34.62 -3.61
CA ARG A 276 34.64 35.72 -3.33
C ARG A 276 33.95 35.60 -1.97
N LEU A 277 33.83 34.37 -1.46
CA LEU A 277 33.32 34.08 -0.12
C LEU A 277 34.36 34.39 0.96
N THR A 278 35.64 34.24 0.63
CA THR A 278 36.76 34.67 1.48
C THR A 278 36.89 36.19 1.55
N PHE A 279 36.52 36.89 0.46
CA PHE A 279 36.50 38.35 0.42
C PHE A 279 35.32 38.95 1.20
N LEU A 280 34.18 38.25 1.21
CA LEU A 280 33.00 38.61 1.98
C LEU A 280 33.27 38.49 3.48
#